data_AF-A0A8T0G258-F1
#
_entry.id   AF-A0A8T0G258-F1
#
_cell.length_a   1.000
_cell.length_b   1.000
_cell.length_c   1.000
_cell.angle_alpha   90.00
_cell.angle_beta   90.00
_cell.angle_gamma   90.00
#
_symmetry.space_group_name_H-M   'P 1'
#
loop_
_entity.id
_entity.type
_entity.pdbx_description
1 polymer ?
#
loop_
_entity_poly.entity_id
_entity_poly.type
_entity_poly.pdbx_seq_one_letter_code
_entity_poly.pdbx_strand_id
1 'polypeptide(L)'
;MAKAYLRWKEEKYLQSCLACGEIVWNKGLLKKGPGICHGVAGNAYVFLLLYRLTDHHKHLHRAIQFANFLTSEEFERARTPDRPLSLYEGLSGTACFLADLLQPEKAHFPFFDVF
;
A
#
# COMPACT_ATOMS: atom_id res chain seq x y z
N MET A 1 -10.38 -3.10 -9.84
CA MET A 1 -10.61 -4.58 -9.80
C MET A 1 -11.14 -5.06 -8.46
N ALA A 2 -10.61 -4.61 -7.32
CA ALA A 2 -11.13 -5.02 -6.00
C ALA A 2 -12.63 -4.72 -5.77
N LYS A 3 -13.09 -3.49 -6.03
CA LYS A 3 -14.54 -3.15 -5.97
C LYS A 3 -15.37 -4.03 -6.91
N ALA A 4 -14.81 -4.36 -8.08
CA ALA A 4 -15.46 -5.24 -9.05
C ALA A 4 -15.61 -6.67 -8.51
N TYR A 5 -14.56 -7.23 -7.92
CA TYR A 5 -14.63 -8.52 -7.24
C TYR A 5 -15.67 -8.51 -6.12
N LEU A 6 -15.69 -7.47 -5.28
CA LEU A 6 -16.68 -7.34 -4.20
C LEU A 6 -18.13 -7.28 -4.72
N ARG A 7 -18.36 -6.65 -5.86
CA ARG A 7 -19.70 -6.51 -6.47
C ARG A 7 -20.16 -7.75 -7.24
N TRP A 8 -19.31 -8.28 -8.11
CA TRP A 8 -19.69 -9.33 -9.07
C TRP A 8 -19.22 -10.73 -8.68
N LYS A 9 -18.29 -10.86 -7.73
CA LYS A 9 -17.76 -12.14 -7.23
C LYS A 9 -17.15 -13.04 -8.31
N GLU A 10 -16.74 -12.46 -9.44
CA GLU A 10 -16.04 -13.20 -10.50
C GLU A 10 -14.54 -13.29 -10.21
N GLU A 11 -14.01 -14.52 -10.25
CA GLU A 11 -12.62 -14.83 -9.88
C GLU A 11 -11.58 -14.05 -10.71
N LYS A 12 -11.87 -13.76 -11.98
CA LYS A 12 -11.00 -12.97 -12.87
C LYS A 12 -10.58 -11.63 -12.26
N TYR A 13 -11.45 -11.00 -11.47
CA TYR A 13 -11.16 -9.73 -10.81
C TYR A 13 -10.20 -9.90 -9.63
N LEU A 14 -10.35 -10.96 -8.84
CA LEU A 14 -9.43 -11.28 -7.75
C LEU A 14 -8.06 -11.65 -8.28
N GLN A 15 -8.00 -12.53 -9.29
CA GLN A 15 -6.74 -12.92 -9.93
C GLN A 15 -5.98 -11.70 -10.51
N SER A 16 -6.71 -10.75 -11.10
CA SER A 16 -6.11 -9.50 -11.55
C SER A 16 -5.52 -8.68 -10.40
N CYS A 17 -6.20 -8.61 -9.24
CA CYS A 17 -5.67 -7.92 -8.06
C CYS A 17 -4.40 -8.61 -7.52
N LEU A 18 -4.40 -9.94 -7.46
CA LEU A 18 -3.25 -10.74 -7.02
C LEU A 18 -2.05 -10.54 -7.95
N ALA A 19 -2.27 -10.54 -9.27
CA ALA A 19 -1.22 -10.26 -10.25
C ALA A 19 -0.63 -8.86 -10.08
N CYS A 20 -1.46 -7.83 -9.86
CA CYS A 20 -0.98 -6.49 -9.52
C CYS A 20 -0.15 -6.50 -8.22
N GLY A 21 -0.60 -7.25 -7.20
CA GLY A 21 0.13 -7.41 -5.94
C GLY A 21 1.53 -8.01 -6.14
N GLU A 22 1.71 -8.97 -7.04
CA GLU A 22 3.03 -9.52 -7.37
C GLU A 22 3.93 -8.50 -8.08
N ILE A 23 3.38 -7.65 -8.95
CA ILE A 23 4.15 -6.57 -9.59
C ILE A 23 4.61 -5.56 -8.54
N VAL A 24 3.70 -5.14 -7.65
CA VAL A 24 4.01 -4.20 -6.56
C VAL A 24 5.03 -4.81 -5.61
N TRP A 25 4.97 -6.11 -5.33
CA TRP A 25 5.98 -6.77 -4.49
C TRP A 25 7.38 -6.70 -5.09
N ASN A 26 7.49 -6.96 -6.40
CA ASN A 26 8.79 -7.00 -7.07
C ASN A 26 9.35 -5.61 -7.41
N LYS A 27 8.50 -4.58 -7.54
CA LYS A 27 8.88 -3.26 -8.11
C LYS A 27 8.39 -2.05 -7.32
N GLY A 28 7.68 -2.25 -6.21
CA GLY A 28 6.98 -1.20 -5.47
C GLY A 28 7.82 -0.43 -4.45
N LEU A 29 9.07 -0.84 -4.20
CA LEU A 29 10.01 -0.09 -3.36
C LEU A 29 10.62 1.04 -4.19
N LEU A 30 9.93 2.18 -4.22
CA LEU A 30 10.28 3.33 -5.05
C LEU A 30 11.32 4.22 -4.37
N LYS A 31 12.31 4.68 -5.13
CA LYS A 31 13.28 5.72 -4.71
C LYS A 31 12.72 7.15 -4.78
N LYS A 32 11.43 7.30 -5.12
CA LYS A 32 10.78 8.60 -5.37
C LYS A 32 10.39 9.34 -4.09
N GLY A 33 9.99 8.61 -3.05
CA GLY A 33 9.57 9.23 -1.78
C GLY A 33 8.59 8.36 -0.98
N PRO A 34 8.21 8.82 0.22
CA PRO A 34 7.50 8.00 1.21
C PRO A 34 5.98 8.03 1.06
N GLY A 35 5.45 9.03 0.35
CA GLY A 35 4.02 9.33 0.31
C GLY A 35 3.14 8.27 -0.35
N ILE A 36 1.84 8.56 -0.38
CA ILE A 36 0.80 7.61 -0.81
C ILE A 36 0.37 7.75 -2.27
N CYS A 37 0.67 8.87 -2.94
CA CYS A 37 0.29 9.08 -4.34
C CYS A 37 1.13 8.24 -5.31
N HIS A 38 2.43 8.15 -5.06
CA HIS A 38 3.41 7.46 -5.92
C HIS A 38 4.71 7.17 -5.15
N GLY A 39 4.55 6.76 -3.90
CA GLY A 39 5.64 6.40 -2.99
C GLY A 39 5.41 5.03 -2.35
N VAL A 40 6.33 4.67 -1.45
CA VAL A 40 6.35 3.33 -0.84
C VAL A 40 5.09 3.07 -0.01
N ALA A 41 4.62 4.03 0.80
CA ALA A 41 3.43 3.85 1.63
C ALA A 41 2.18 3.60 0.78
N GLY A 42 2.04 4.30 -0.34
CA GLY A 42 0.92 4.10 -1.28
C GLY A 42 0.92 2.70 -1.89
N ASN A 43 2.08 2.21 -2.27
CA ASN A 43 2.23 0.83 -2.76
C ASN A 43 1.94 -0.20 -1.65
N ALA A 44 2.27 0.08 -0.39
CA ALA A 44 2.01 -0.81 0.72
C ALA A 44 0.49 -1.01 0.98
N TYR A 45 -0.34 0.01 0.73
CA TYR A 45 -1.80 -0.12 0.81
C TYR A 45 -2.38 -1.19 -0.13
N VAL A 46 -1.70 -1.52 -1.23
CA VAL A 46 -2.11 -2.63 -2.10
C VAL A 46 -2.14 -3.94 -1.30
N PHE A 47 -1.18 -4.14 -0.41
CA PHE A 47 -1.13 -5.35 0.40
C PHE A 47 -2.13 -5.34 1.56
N LEU A 48 -2.40 -4.17 2.16
CA LEU A 48 -3.50 -4.05 3.12
C LEU A 48 -4.85 -4.36 2.46
N LEU A 49 -5.09 -3.85 1.25
CA LEU A 49 -6.28 -4.17 0.47
C LEU A 49 -6.36 -5.67 0.15
N LEU A 50 -5.27 -6.28 -0.33
CA LEU A 50 -5.25 -7.72 -0.63
C LEU A 50 -5.44 -8.57 0.62
N TYR A 51 -4.87 -8.17 1.76
CA TYR A 51 -5.12 -8.84 3.04
C TYR A 51 -6.60 -8.79 3.40
N ARG A 52 -7.24 -7.61 3.36
CA ARG A 52 -8.69 -7.48 3.62
C ARG A 52 -9.58 -8.26 2.64
N LEU A 53 -9.14 -8.45 1.39
CA LEU A 53 -9.89 -9.21 0.37
C LEU A 53 -9.76 -10.72 0.51
N THR A 54 -8.65 -11.22 1.04
CA THR A 54 -8.29 -12.65 0.98
C THR A 54 -8.07 -13.30 2.33
N ASP A 55 -7.88 -12.50 3.38
CA ASP A 55 -7.45 -12.93 4.72
C ASP A 55 -6.10 -13.71 4.73
N HIS A 56 -5.34 -13.63 3.64
CA HIS A 56 -4.04 -14.31 3.55
C HIS A 56 -2.94 -13.45 4.19
N HIS A 57 -2.40 -13.93 5.32
CA HIS A 57 -1.32 -13.26 6.07
C HIS A 57 -0.06 -12.94 5.25
N LYS A 58 0.17 -13.63 4.12
CA LYS A 58 1.23 -13.27 3.15
C LYS A 58 1.17 -11.78 2.77
N HIS A 59 -0.03 -11.24 2.56
CA HIS A 59 -0.18 -9.84 2.17
C HIS A 59 0.09 -8.89 3.34
N LEU A 60 -0.39 -9.21 4.54
CA LEU A 60 -0.05 -8.43 5.74
C LEU A 60 1.46 -8.39 5.98
N HIS A 61 2.16 -9.52 5.84
CA HIS A 61 3.62 -9.56 5.92
C HIS A 61 4.27 -8.63 4.90
N ARG A 62 3.81 -8.61 3.65
CA ARG A 62 4.34 -7.70 2.62
C ARG A 62 4.12 -6.22 2.96
N ALA A 63 2.97 -5.85 3.54
CA ALA A 63 2.74 -4.49 4.03
C ALA A 63 3.75 -4.10 5.12
N ILE A 64 4.01 -5.00 6.08
CA ILE A 64 5.01 -4.80 7.14
C ILE A 64 6.41 -4.63 6.55
N GLN A 65 6.78 -5.41 5.55
CA GLN A 65 8.10 -5.27 4.89
C GLN A 65 8.26 -3.90 4.21
N PHE A 66 7.19 -3.33 3.66
CA PHE A 66 7.23 -1.98 3.10
C PHE A 66 7.37 -0.91 4.20
N ALA A 67 6.75 -1.11 5.37
CA ALA A 67 6.96 -0.26 6.54
C ALA A 67 8.41 -0.32 7.03
N ASN A 68 9.00 -1.51 7.09
CA ASN A 68 10.41 -1.68 7.47
C ASN A 68 11.37 -1.02 6.45
N PHE A 69 11.03 -1.06 5.16
CA PHE A 69 11.84 -0.39 4.14
C PHE A 69 11.85 1.13 4.30
N LEU A 70 10.72 1.74 4.70
CA LEU A 70 10.62 3.18 4.96
C LEU A 70 11.58 3.67 6.06
N THR A 71 12.04 2.77 6.95
CA THR A 71 13.02 3.06 8.01
C THR A 71 14.44 2.57 7.69
N SER A 72 14.68 2.10 6.47
CA SER A 72 15.99 1.57 6.07
C SER A 72 16.94 2.67 5.59
N GLU A 73 18.24 2.46 5.76
CA GLU A 73 19.29 3.35 5.21
C GLU A 73 19.20 3.48 3.68
N GLU A 74 18.72 2.44 2.98
CA GLU A 74 18.52 2.51 1.53
C GLU A 74 17.50 3.58 1.18
N PHE A 75 16.42 3.66 1.97
CA PHE A 75 15.34 4.61 1.72
C PHE A 75 15.69 6.05 2.12
N GLU A 76 16.63 6.27 3.05
CA GLU A 76 17.13 7.62 3.37
C GLU A 76 17.71 8.35 2.14
N ARG A 77 18.16 7.58 1.13
CA ARG A 77 18.68 8.12 -0.14
C ARG A 77 17.58 8.45 -1.16
N ALA A 78 16.30 8.27 -0.81
CA ALA A 78 15.17 8.63 -1.65
C ALA A 78 15.09 10.15 -1.85
N ARG A 79 14.40 10.55 -2.92
CA ARG A 79 14.18 11.97 -3.19
C ARG A 79 13.27 12.60 -2.11
N THR A 80 13.55 13.85 -1.78
CA THR A 80 12.63 14.67 -0.98
C THR A 80 11.45 15.11 -1.86
N PRO A 81 10.19 14.90 -1.44
CA PRO A 81 9.02 15.37 -2.17
C PRO A 81 8.89 16.89 -2.18
N ASP A 82 8.15 17.46 -3.13
CA ASP A 82 7.93 18.91 -3.24
C ASP A 82 7.21 19.48 -2.00
N ARG A 83 6.26 18.71 -1.43
CA ARG A 83 5.60 19.00 -0.14
C ARG A 83 5.86 17.87 0.87
N PRO A 84 7.01 17.89 1.60
CA PRO A 84 7.47 16.78 2.43
C PRO A 84 6.53 16.34 3.56
N LEU A 85 5.64 17.23 4.00
CA LEU A 85 4.69 16.99 5.08
C LEU A 85 3.24 16.91 4.59
N SER A 86 3.01 16.87 3.28
CA SER A 86 1.65 16.75 2.73
C SER A 86 1.12 15.32 2.87
N LEU A 87 -0.21 15.17 2.74
CA LEU A 87 -0.85 13.87 2.75
C LEU A 87 -0.40 12.98 1.59
N TYR A 88 -0.41 13.49 0.36
CA TYR A 88 -0.22 12.64 -0.82
C TYR A 88 1.25 12.38 -1.19
N GLU A 89 2.13 13.35 -0.95
CA GLU A 89 3.55 13.24 -1.34
C GLU A 89 4.45 12.93 -0.14
N GLY A 90 4.06 13.41 1.03
CA GLY A 90 4.91 13.49 2.22
C GLY A 90 4.58 12.49 3.31
N LEU A 91 5.15 12.78 4.49
CA LEU A 91 5.10 11.93 5.67
C LEU A 91 3.70 11.77 6.27
N SER A 92 2.77 12.71 6.05
CA SER A 92 1.41 12.58 6.58
C SER A 92 0.69 11.38 5.97
N GLY A 93 0.88 11.10 4.68
CA GLY A 93 0.34 9.87 4.07
C GLY A 93 0.99 8.61 4.60
N THR A 94 2.30 8.66 4.86
CA THR A 94 3.03 7.56 5.50
C THR A 94 2.51 7.30 6.91
N ALA A 95 2.21 8.35 7.69
CA ALA A 95 1.61 8.23 9.01
C ALA A 95 0.23 7.57 8.94
N CYS A 96 -0.61 7.93 7.97
CA CYS A 96 -1.89 7.24 7.74
C CYS A 96 -1.67 5.74 7.48
N PHE A 97 -0.74 5.39 6.59
CA PHE A 97 -0.41 3.99 6.31
C PHE A 97 0.04 3.24 7.57
N LEU A 98 0.94 3.81 8.37
CA LEU A 98 1.44 3.18 9.59
C LEU A 98 0.34 3.02 10.64
N ALA A 99 -0.56 4.00 10.78
CA ALA A 99 -1.72 3.89 11.66
C ALA A 99 -2.66 2.76 11.21
N ASP A 100 -2.95 2.67 9.91
CA ASP A 100 -3.79 1.62 9.34
C ASP A 100 -3.15 0.23 9.44
N LEU A 101 -1.82 0.14 9.42
CA LEU A 101 -1.09 -1.12 9.62
C LEU A 101 -1.30 -1.71 11.03
N LEU A 102 -1.65 -0.88 12.02
CA LEU A 102 -1.97 -1.34 13.38
C LEU A 102 -3.35 -2.01 13.48
N GLN A 103 -4.27 -1.71 12.55
CA GLN A 103 -5.61 -2.30 12.45
C GLN A 103 -5.90 -2.67 10.99
N PRO A 104 -5.15 -3.64 10.41
CA PRO A 104 -5.14 -3.90 8.98
C PRO A 104 -6.50 -4.35 8.41
N GLU A 105 -7.36 -4.92 9.24
CA GLU A 105 -8.73 -5.30 8.89
C GLU A 105 -9.65 -4.09 8.62
N LYS A 106 -9.28 -2.90 9.13
CA LYS A 106 -9.99 -1.63 8.95
C LYS A 106 -9.24 -0.64 8.05
N ALA A 107 -8.11 -1.03 7.47
CA ALA A 107 -7.27 -0.13 6.69
C ALA A 107 -7.94 0.37 5.41
N HIS A 108 -7.91 1.67 5.15
CA HIS A 108 -8.47 2.30 3.95
C HIS A 108 -7.48 3.29 3.35
N PHE A 109 -7.25 3.17 2.04
CA PHE A 109 -6.48 4.21 1.35
C PHE A 109 -7.22 5.56 1.51
N PRO A 110 -6.55 6.62 1.98
CA PRO A 110 -7.22 7.90 2.27
C PRO A 110 -8.03 8.42 1.09
N PHE A 111 -9.32 8.66 1.32
CA PHE A 111 -10.32 9.15 0.35
C PHE A 111 -10.58 8.22 -0.85
N PHE A 112 -10.15 6.96 -0.79
CA PHE A 112 -10.40 5.97 -1.83
C PHE A 112 -10.84 4.64 -1.22
N ASP A 113 -12.07 4.63 -0.69
CA ASP A 113 -12.64 3.42 -0.11
C ASP A 113 -13.11 2.43 -1.18
N VAL A 114 -12.80 1.16 -0.96
CA VAL A 114 -13.15 0.03 -1.81
C VAL A 114 -14.25 -0.81 -1.20
N PHE A 115 -14.45 -0.81 0.11
CA PHE A 115 -15.43 -1.67 0.77
C PHE A 115 -16.83 -1.07 0.74
#